data_AF-A0A369RX03-F1
#
_entry.id   AF-A0A369RX03-F1
#
_cell.length_a   1.000
_cell.length_b   1.000
_cell.length_c   1.000
_cell.angle_alpha   90.00
_cell.angle_beta   90.00
_cell.angle_gamma   90.00
#
_symmetry.space_group_name_H-M   'P 1'
#
loop_
_entity.id
_entity.type
_entity.pdbx_description
1 polymer ?
#
loop_
_entity_poly.entity_id
_entity_poly.type
_entity_poly.pdbx_seq_one_letter_code
_entity_poly.pdbx_strand_id
1 'polypeptide(L)'
;MRLQNVSGYKLRLFDFLLFGTAKLWSLGLKRYICSFDNLYNTLVTLSLVIAELVCVIKYSDIIFRSLPAPDLEGSWNCIQVVNILVVLRFLAIVFHVKQLSLVYETLLDTLRNLKAMAGVLIVIYYVFAIIGMELFKDSIPVPTTNESDINFTCGTYQQLDYYAINFNDFASAIVVLWNIMIVNNWHVFLRAYRELVSPWAQLYFIAWYLVCVIICLNVFIALILEAFITRWDTDNRPQQDDTHMSRLSLHKIFRKDFQEPTEDDLRKEITFHEYLGNSCFRPRDI
;
A
#
# COMPACT_ATOMS: atom_id res chain seq x y z
N MET A 1 20.02 -9.26 32.28
CA MET A 1 18.65 -9.07 31.72
C MET A 1 18.44 -9.60 30.29
N ARG A 2 19.46 -9.73 29.42
CA ARG A 2 19.27 -10.23 28.03
C ARG A 2 19.06 -11.75 27.89
N LEU A 3 19.54 -12.58 28.81
CA LEU A 3 19.46 -14.06 28.68
C LEU A 3 18.09 -14.67 29.05
N GLN A 4 17.31 -14.03 29.94
CA GLN A 4 15.97 -14.52 30.30
C GLN A 4 14.94 -14.32 29.17
N ASN A 5 15.04 -13.21 28.41
CA ASN A 5 14.16 -12.99 27.25
C ASN A 5 14.44 -13.98 26.10
N VAL A 6 15.66 -14.49 26.00
CA VAL A 6 16.04 -15.44 24.95
C VAL A 6 15.39 -16.82 25.16
N SER A 7 15.29 -17.27 26.40
CA SER A 7 14.58 -18.50 26.75
C SER A 7 13.08 -18.39 26.49
N GLY A 8 12.48 -17.23 26.77
CA GLY A 8 11.05 -16.99 26.62
C GLY A 8 10.56 -17.07 25.17
N TYR A 9 11.30 -16.56 24.19
CA TYR A 9 10.87 -16.65 22.79
C TYR A 9 11.03 -18.06 22.21
N LYS A 10 12.06 -18.81 22.63
CA LYS A 10 12.29 -20.20 22.19
C LYS A 10 11.19 -21.14 22.69
N LEU A 11 10.74 -20.97 23.93
CA LEU A 11 9.60 -21.70 24.46
C LEU A 11 8.33 -21.42 23.63
N ARG A 12 8.07 -20.15 23.34
CA ARG A 12 6.97 -19.72 22.45
C ARG A 12 7.16 -20.14 20.99
N LEU A 13 8.34 -20.61 20.57
CA LEU A 13 8.52 -21.18 19.23
C LEU A 13 8.05 -22.62 19.21
N PHE A 14 8.45 -23.37 20.23
CA PHE A 14 8.08 -24.77 20.42
C PHE A 14 6.57 -24.94 20.54
N ASP A 15 5.90 -24.12 21.34
CA ASP A 15 4.44 -24.17 21.51
C ASP A 15 3.70 -24.00 20.17
N PHE A 16 4.22 -23.14 19.29
CA PHE A 16 3.62 -22.87 17.98
C PHE A 16 3.84 -24.02 16.99
N LEU A 17 5.01 -24.66 17.01
CA LEU A 17 5.27 -25.86 16.21
C LEU A 17 4.36 -27.00 16.63
N LEU A 18 4.19 -27.20 17.94
CA LEU A 18 3.31 -28.22 18.49
C LEU A 18 1.84 -27.95 18.11
N PHE A 19 1.39 -26.69 18.23
CA PHE A 19 0.04 -26.30 17.85
C PHE A 19 -0.22 -26.43 16.33
N GLY A 20 0.75 -26.03 15.51
CA GLY A 20 0.66 -26.15 14.04
C GLY A 20 0.63 -27.60 13.57
N THR A 21 1.48 -28.47 14.13
CA THR A 21 1.48 -29.90 13.82
C THR A 21 0.20 -30.60 14.30
N ALA A 22 -0.32 -30.25 15.48
CA ALA A 22 -1.60 -30.75 15.97
C ALA A 22 -2.78 -30.33 15.07
N LYS A 23 -2.80 -29.08 14.58
CA LYS A 23 -3.78 -28.62 13.60
C LYS A 23 -3.65 -29.34 12.25
N LEU A 24 -2.43 -29.55 11.77
CA LEU A 24 -2.19 -30.28 10.53
C LEU A 24 -2.70 -31.73 10.62
N TRP A 25 -2.45 -32.38 11.76
CA TRP A 25 -2.87 -33.75 12.01
C TRP A 25 -4.39 -33.89 12.15
N SER A 26 -5.06 -32.94 12.81
CA SER A 26 -6.51 -32.97 13.02
C SER A 26 -7.35 -32.53 11.80
N LEU A 27 -6.87 -31.57 11.00
CA LEU A 27 -7.63 -31.02 9.86
C LEU A 27 -7.32 -31.72 8.53
N GLY A 28 -6.17 -32.38 8.42
CA GLY A 28 -5.66 -32.96 7.19
C GLY A 28 -5.02 -31.94 6.24
N LEU A 29 -4.05 -32.39 5.43
CA LEU A 29 -3.18 -31.54 4.60
C LEU A 29 -3.96 -30.62 3.64
N LYS A 30 -4.99 -31.13 2.96
CA LYS A 30 -5.78 -30.36 1.98
C LYS A 30 -6.55 -29.21 2.64
N ARG A 31 -7.20 -29.47 3.77
CA ARG A 31 -8.01 -28.46 4.47
C ARG A 31 -7.14 -27.43 5.19
N TYR A 32 -5.97 -27.86 5.66
CA TYR A 32 -4.99 -26.97 6.29
C TYR A 32 -4.42 -25.94 5.31
N ILE A 33 -4.00 -26.37 4.11
CA ILE A 33 -3.39 -25.49 3.10
C ILE A 33 -4.42 -24.53 2.47
N CYS A 34 -5.70 -24.91 2.43
CA CYS A 34 -6.75 -24.01 1.91
C CYS A 34 -7.01 -22.79 2.81
N SER A 35 -6.63 -22.83 4.09
CA SER A 35 -6.79 -21.70 5.01
C SER A 35 -5.53 -20.83 4.98
N PHE A 36 -5.67 -19.60 4.49
CA PHE A 36 -4.56 -18.65 4.36
C PHE A 36 -3.88 -18.37 5.70
N ASP A 37 -4.65 -18.21 6.78
CA ASP A 37 -4.14 -17.91 8.12
C ASP A 37 -3.25 -19.04 8.65
N ASN A 38 -3.67 -20.29 8.46
CA ASN A 38 -2.90 -21.46 8.91
C ASN A 38 -1.65 -21.64 8.05
N LEU A 39 -1.75 -21.41 6.73
CA LEU A 39 -0.59 -21.47 5.82
C LEU A 39 0.45 -20.40 6.17
N TYR A 40 0.04 -19.14 6.32
CA TYR A 40 0.93 -18.02 6.69
C TYR A 40 1.65 -18.29 8.01
N ASN A 41 0.91 -18.64 9.06
CA ASN A 41 1.49 -18.93 10.38
C ASN A 41 2.50 -20.09 10.34
N THR A 42 2.24 -21.11 9.53
CA THR A 42 3.14 -22.26 9.38
C THR A 42 4.41 -21.87 8.65
N LEU A 43 4.28 -21.13 7.55
CA LEU A 43 5.43 -20.69 6.75
C LEU A 43 6.34 -19.76 7.56
N VAL A 44 5.77 -18.79 8.28
CA VAL A 44 6.55 -17.90 9.16
C VAL A 44 7.24 -18.69 10.27
N THR A 45 6.53 -19.60 10.94
CA THR A 45 7.11 -20.41 12.01
C THR A 45 8.22 -21.32 11.50
N LEU A 46 8.03 -21.97 10.35
CA LEU A 46 9.05 -22.80 9.70
C LEU A 46 10.27 -21.98 9.29
N SER A 47 10.06 -20.81 8.69
CA SER A 47 11.16 -19.90 8.30
C SER A 47 11.96 -19.42 9.51
N LEU A 48 11.30 -19.16 10.65
CA LEU A 48 11.96 -18.77 11.89
C LEU A 48 12.84 -19.90 12.44
N VAL A 49 12.31 -21.13 12.46
CA VAL A 49 13.06 -22.31 12.92
C VAL A 49 14.28 -22.55 12.03
N ILE A 50 14.12 -22.45 10.72
CA ILE A 50 15.24 -22.59 9.77
C ILE A 50 16.27 -21.48 10.00
N ALA A 51 15.84 -20.22 10.14
CA ALA A 51 16.74 -19.11 10.42
C ALA A 51 17.51 -19.32 11.73
N GLU A 52 16.84 -19.73 12.80
CA GLU A 52 17.47 -20.05 14.09
C GLU A 52 18.46 -21.22 13.97
N LEU A 53 18.10 -22.28 13.23
CA LEU A 53 18.99 -23.43 13.00
C LEU A 53 20.25 -23.01 12.23
N VAL A 54 20.09 -22.22 11.17
CA VAL A 54 21.22 -21.69 10.38
C VAL A 54 22.12 -20.81 11.24
N CYS A 55 21.54 -19.95 12.09
CA CYS A 55 22.30 -19.16 13.05
C CYS A 55 23.07 -20.08 14.01
N VAL A 56 22.40 -21.04 14.62
CA VAL A 56 23.05 -21.96 15.56
C VAL A 56 24.18 -22.72 14.89
N ILE A 57 24.02 -23.25 13.67
CA ILE A 57 25.09 -23.98 12.97
C ILE A 57 26.29 -23.08 12.67
N LYS A 58 26.06 -21.86 12.15
CA LYS A 58 27.16 -20.93 11.82
C LYS A 58 27.90 -20.42 13.07
N TYR A 59 27.18 -20.21 14.17
CA TYR A 59 27.76 -19.67 15.41
C TYR A 59 28.14 -20.76 16.43
N SER A 60 27.73 -22.02 16.26
CA SER A 60 28.14 -23.14 17.12
C SER A 60 29.59 -23.54 16.89
N ASP A 61 30.08 -23.38 15.66
CA ASP A 61 31.49 -23.63 15.32
C ASP A 61 32.45 -22.72 16.09
N ILE A 62 32.00 -21.50 16.46
CA ILE A 62 32.77 -20.58 17.32
C ILE A 62 32.92 -21.14 18.74
N ILE A 63 31.84 -21.69 19.30
CA ILE A 63 31.80 -22.15 20.69
C ILE A 63 32.53 -23.49 20.84
N PHE A 64 32.43 -24.40 19.86
CA PHE A 64 32.94 -25.76 19.98
C PHE A 64 34.34 -25.96 19.40
N ARG A 65 34.75 -25.16 18.41
CA ARG A 65 35.96 -25.45 17.61
C ARG A 65 37.08 -24.42 17.69
N SER A 66 36.94 -23.38 18.53
CA SER A 66 37.96 -22.34 18.73
C SER A 66 38.55 -21.82 17.40
N LEU A 67 37.71 -21.66 16.38
CA LEU A 67 38.08 -21.11 15.08
C LEU A 67 38.15 -19.57 15.18
N PRO A 68 38.94 -18.90 14.31
CA PRO A 68 38.98 -17.44 14.26
C PRO A 68 37.55 -16.91 14.06
N ALA A 69 37.21 -15.86 14.80
CA ALA A 69 35.87 -15.29 14.81
C ALA A 69 35.40 -15.00 13.37
N PRO A 70 34.22 -15.47 12.94
CA PRO A 70 33.69 -15.12 11.63
C PRO A 70 33.44 -13.62 11.57
N ASP A 71 33.45 -13.09 10.35
CA ASP A 71 33.16 -11.69 10.04
C ASP A 71 31.97 -11.19 10.87
N LEU A 72 32.24 -10.21 11.73
CA LEU A 72 31.26 -9.67 12.67
C LEU A 72 29.98 -9.24 11.93
N GLU A 73 30.12 -8.76 10.69
CA GLU A 73 29.04 -8.39 9.78
C GLU A 73 28.03 -9.53 9.52
N GLY A 74 28.50 -10.76 9.35
CA GLY A 74 27.62 -11.92 9.13
C GLY A 74 26.69 -12.20 10.31
N SER A 75 27.16 -11.95 11.54
CA SER A 75 26.39 -12.13 12.79
C SER A 75 25.27 -11.12 12.93
N TRP A 76 25.54 -9.86 12.64
CA TRP A 76 24.53 -8.81 12.63
C TRP A 76 23.45 -9.07 11.57
N ASN A 77 23.83 -9.56 10.39
CA ASN A 77 22.88 -9.91 9.32
C ASN A 77 21.95 -11.05 9.74
N CYS A 78 22.47 -12.08 10.40
CA CYS A 78 21.66 -13.21 10.89
C CYS A 78 20.63 -12.78 11.94
N ILE A 79 21.06 -11.95 12.90
CA ILE A 79 20.18 -11.42 13.96
C ILE A 79 19.11 -10.50 13.36
N GLN A 80 19.46 -9.66 12.39
CA GLN A 80 18.52 -8.79 11.69
C GLN A 80 17.42 -9.59 10.96
N VAL A 81 17.79 -10.65 10.23
CA VAL A 81 16.82 -11.51 9.55
C VAL A 81 15.86 -12.16 10.55
N VAL A 82 16.37 -12.70 11.66
CA VAL A 82 15.51 -13.28 12.72
C VAL A 82 14.57 -12.22 13.29
N ASN A 83 15.05 -11.01 13.57
CA ASN A 83 14.22 -9.92 14.08
C ASN A 83 13.09 -9.55 13.10
N ILE A 84 13.39 -9.47 11.80
CA ILE A 84 12.39 -9.21 10.76
C ILE A 84 11.34 -10.33 10.73
N LEU A 85 11.75 -11.60 10.80
CA LEU A 85 10.83 -12.74 10.84
C LEU A 85 9.96 -12.75 12.11
N VAL A 86 10.50 -12.33 13.26
CA VAL A 86 9.73 -12.15 14.49
C VAL A 86 8.66 -11.07 14.32
N VAL A 87 8.98 -9.94 13.66
CA VAL A 87 8.00 -8.88 13.36
C VAL A 87 6.90 -9.40 12.42
N LEU A 88 7.25 -10.16 11.38
CA LEU A 88 6.28 -10.79 10.48
C LEU A 88 5.35 -11.76 11.22
N ARG A 89 5.83 -12.46 12.25
CA ARG A 89 5.00 -13.29 13.11
C ARG A 89 3.98 -12.45 13.88
N PHE A 90 4.38 -11.31 14.42
CA PHE A 90 3.44 -10.43 15.11
C PHE A 90 2.34 -9.91 14.17
N LEU A 91 2.63 -9.73 12.88
CA LEU A 91 1.62 -9.38 11.88
C LEU A 91 0.52 -10.44 11.72
N ALA A 92 0.79 -11.70 12.08
CA ALA A 92 -0.23 -12.76 12.06
C ALA A 92 -1.40 -12.51 13.02
N ILE A 93 -1.23 -11.61 14.01
CA ILE A 93 -2.31 -11.24 14.94
C ILE A 93 -3.50 -10.62 14.23
N VAL A 94 -3.28 -10.00 13.06
CA VAL A 94 -4.30 -9.41 12.20
C VAL A 94 -5.40 -10.43 11.85
N PHE A 95 -5.05 -11.70 11.69
CA PHE A 95 -6.00 -12.77 11.35
C PHE A 95 -6.82 -13.27 12.56
N HIS A 96 -6.34 -13.04 13.78
CA HIS A 96 -7.01 -13.52 15.00
C HIS A 96 -7.94 -12.48 15.63
N VAL A 97 -7.71 -11.20 15.34
CA VAL A 97 -8.54 -10.10 15.84
C VAL A 97 -9.69 -9.84 14.86
N LYS A 98 -10.93 -10.06 15.32
CA LYS A 98 -12.14 -9.95 14.49
C LYS A 98 -12.26 -8.64 13.71
N GLN A 99 -11.88 -7.52 14.34
CA GLN A 99 -11.93 -6.21 13.68
C GLN A 99 -10.92 -6.10 12.54
N LEU A 100 -9.71 -6.65 12.73
CA LEU A 100 -8.63 -6.59 11.74
C LEU A 100 -8.83 -7.61 10.61
N SER A 101 -9.39 -8.78 10.90
CA SER A 101 -9.71 -9.78 9.88
C SER A 101 -10.76 -9.24 8.89
N LEU A 102 -11.76 -8.51 9.39
CA LEU A 102 -12.75 -7.84 8.53
C LEU A 102 -12.12 -6.80 7.60
N VAL A 103 -11.17 -6.00 8.11
CA VAL A 103 -10.43 -5.02 7.30
C VAL A 103 -9.58 -5.71 6.23
N TYR A 104 -8.93 -6.82 6.57
CA TYR A 104 -8.14 -7.61 5.62
C TYR A 104 -9.00 -8.23 4.51
N GLU A 105 -10.14 -8.83 4.85
CA GLU A 105 -11.05 -9.46 3.88
C GLU A 105 -11.62 -8.41 2.91
N THR A 106 -12.06 -7.27 3.44
CA THR A 106 -12.56 -6.16 2.62
C THR A 106 -11.48 -5.57 1.71
N LEU A 107 -10.24 -5.45 2.19
CA LEU A 107 -9.10 -5.01 1.38
C LEU A 107 -8.81 -6.00 0.23
N LEU A 108 -8.75 -7.31 0.53
CA LEU A 108 -8.49 -8.33 -0.48
C LEU A 108 -9.59 -8.39 -1.54
N ASP A 109 -10.84 -8.30 -1.13
CA ASP A 109 -11.93 -8.33 -2.10
C ASP A 109 -11.98 -7.03 -2.94
N THR A 110 -11.54 -5.90 -2.39
CA THR A 110 -11.34 -4.67 -3.17
C THR A 110 -10.20 -4.84 -4.18
N LEU A 111 -9.09 -5.46 -3.78
CA LEU A 111 -7.98 -5.75 -4.69
C LEU A 111 -8.38 -6.70 -5.83
N ARG A 112 -9.28 -7.66 -5.58
CA ARG A 112 -9.83 -8.53 -6.64
C ARG A 112 -10.56 -7.73 -7.72
N ASN A 113 -11.33 -6.72 -7.31
CA ASN A 113 -12.04 -5.83 -8.23
C ASN A 113 -11.07 -4.93 -9.04
N LEU A 114 -9.89 -4.62 -8.49
CA LEU A 114 -8.88 -3.80 -9.15
C LEU A 114 -7.93 -4.58 -10.07
N LYS A 115 -7.98 -5.92 -10.09
CA LYS A 115 -7.04 -6.77 -10.86
C LYS A 115 -7.03 -6.44 -12.35
N ALA A 116 -8.19 -6.15 -12.94
CA ALA A 116 -8.29 -5.80 -14.36
C ALA A 116 -7.54 -4.50 -14.69
N MET A 117 -7.66 -3.48 -13.83
CA MET A 117 -6.98 -2.20 -13.99
C MET A 117 -5.46 -2.32 -13.74
N ALA A 118 -5.05 -3.10 -12.74
CA ALA A 118 -3.64 -3.38 -12.48
C ALA A 118 -2.96 -3.99 -13.72
N GLY A 119 -3.66 -4.85 -14.47
CA GLY A 119 -3.17 -5.40 -15.73
C GLY A 119 -2.88 -4.32 -16.79
N VAL A 120 -3.78 -3.35 -16.95
CA VAL A 120 -3.57 -2.22 -17.88
C VAL A 120 -2.36 -1.39 -17.47
N LEU A 121 -2.22 -1.09 -16.18
CA LEU A 121 -1.07 -0.35 -15.66
C LEU A 121 0.25 -1.09 -15.95
N ILE A 122 0.30 -2.41 -15.75
CA ILE A 122 1.48 -3.22 -16.04
C ILE A 122 1.87 -3.14 -17.52
N VAL A 123 0.89 -3.18 -18.45
CA VAL A 123 1.17 -3.06 -19.90
C VAL A 123 1.78 -1.70 -20.23
N ILE A 124 1.24 -0.62 -19.66
CA ILE A 124 1.77 0.74 -19.85
C ILE A 124 3.20 0.84 -19.31
N TYR A 125 3.44 0.34 -18.10
CA TYR A 125 4.78 0.26 -17.52
C TYR A 125 5.75 -0.50 -18.42
N TYR A 126 5.33 -1.65 -18.95
CA TYR A 126 6.16 -2.48 -19.81
C TYR A 126 6.55 -1.73 -21.09
N VAL A 127 5.59 -1.13 -21.80
CA VAL A 127 5.84 -0.39 -23.05
C VAL A 127 6.79 0.79 -22.80
N PHE A 128 6.52 1.60 -21.78
CA PHE A 128 7.39 2.73 -21.47
C PHE A 128 8.77 2.29 -20.98
N ALA A 129 8.88 1.20 -20.22
CA ALA A 129 10.17 0.68 -19.78
C ALA A 129 11.05 0.27 -20.97
N ILE A 130 10.49 -0.46 -21.96
CA ILE A 130 11.25 -0.83 -23.17
C ILE A 130 11.67 0.41 -23.96
N ILE A 131 10.77 1.36 -24.18
CA ILE A 131 11.08 2.62 -24.90
C ILE A 131 12.15 3.41 -24.16
N GLY A 132 12.04 3.54 -22.83
CA GLY A 132 12.99 4.26 -22.00
C GLY A 132 14.38 3.62 -22.00
N MET A 133 14.44 2.27 -21.97
CA MET A 133 15.71 1.56 -22.13
C MET A 133 16.33 1.86 -23.50
N GLU A 134 15.58 1.78 -24.59
CA GLU A 134 16.14 2.03 -25.92
C GLU A 134 16.65 3.47 -26.10
N LEU A 135 15.96 4.46 -25.49
CA LEU A 135 16.29 5.87 -25.62
C LEU A 135 17.41 6.35 -24.68
N PHE A 136 17.51 5.76 -23.49
CA PHE A 136 18.32 6.30 -22.39
C PHE A 136 19.31 5.31 -21.79
N LYS A 137 19.54 4.17 -22.45
CA LYS A 137 20.55 3.20 -22.03
C LYS A 137 21.91 3.85 -21.87
N ASP A 138 22.61 3.52 -20.79
CA ASP A 138 23.99 3.92 -20.52
C ASP A 138 24.23 5.45 -20.56
N SER A 139 23.15 6.24 -20.43
CA SER A 139 23.21 7.70 -20.51
C SER A 139 23.68 8.35 -19.22
N ILE A 140 23.54 7.67 -18.08
CA ILE A 140 24.00 8.15 -16.78
C ILE A 140 25.41 7.60 -16.54
N PRO A 141 26.44 8.47 -16.38
CA PRO A 141 27.78 8.02 -16.07
C PRO A 141 27.84 7.45 -14.66
N VAL A 142 28.48 6.29 -14.51
CA VAL A 142 28.78 5.70 -13.20
C VAL A 142 29.90 6.52 -12.56
N PRO A 143 29.78 6.95 -11.29
CA PRO A 143 30.82 7.72 -10.63
C PRO A 143 32.10 6.89 -10.59
N THR A 144 33.17 7.40 -11.21
CA THR A 144 34.48 6.77 -11.08
C THR A 144 35.06 7.13 -9.71
N THR A 145 35.78 6.19 -9.08
CA THR A 145 36.26 6.25 -7.68
C THR A 145 37.16 7.46 -7.36
N ASN A 146 37.52 8.26 -8.36
CA ASN A 146 38.38 9.44 -8.26
C ASN A 146 37.58 10.77 -8.25
N GLU A 147 36.24 10.72 -8.29
CA GLU A 147 35.37 11.92 -8.37
C GLU A 147 34.88 12.42 -7.01
N SER A 148 35.46 11.96 -5.90
CA SER A 148 35.10 12.44 -4.55
C SER A 148 35.41 13.93 -4.31
N ASP A 149 36.13 14.59 -5.22
CA ASP A 149 36.53 16.01 -5.12
C ASP A 149 35.69 16.96 -6.01
N ILE A 150 34.66 16.46 -6.69
CA ILE A 150 33.80 17.32 -7.54
C ILE A 150 32.66 17.89 -6.68
N ASN A 151 32.71 19.20 -6.42
CA ASN A 151 31.62 19.93 -5.76
C ASN A 151 30.39 19.99 -6.69
N PHE A 152 29.49 19.02 -6.56
CA PHE A 152 28.20 19.05 -7.24
C PHE A 152 27.31 20.17 -6.68
N THR A 153 26.58 20.85 -7.56
CA THR A 153 25.63 21.88 -7.12
C THR A 153 24.44 21.24 -6.39
N CYS A 154 23.92 21.96 -5.40
CA CYS A 154 22.85 21.45 -4.56
C CYS A 154 21.59 21.14 -5.39
N GLY A 155 21.01 19.95 -5.23
CA GLY A 155 19.80 19.50 -5.95
C GLY A 155 20.06 18.89 -7.33
N THR A 156 21.31 18.53 -7.64
CA THR A 156 21.63 17.77 -8.86
C THR A 156 21.49 16.27 -8.66
N TYR A 157 21.28 15.56 -9.78
CA TYR A 157 21.12 14.12 -9.80
C TYR A 157 22.34 13.38 -9.21
N GLN A 158 23.54 13.89 -9.49
CA GLN A 158 24.81 13.38 -9.01
C GLN A 158 24.98 13.55 -7.49
N GLN A 159 24.64 14.73 -6.96
CA GLN A 159 24.74 15.02 -5.53
C GLN A 159 23.75 14.19 -4.70
N LEU A 160 22.58 13.88 -5.26
CA LEU A 160 21.55 13.07 -4.61
C LEU A 160 21.83 11.55 -4.68
N ASP A 161 22.94 11.15 -5.28
CA ASP A 161 23.37 9.74 -5.42
C ASP A 161 22.32 8.87 -6.13
N TYR A 162 21.67 9.41 -7.16
CA TYR A 162 20.61 8.72 -7.90
C TYR A 162 21.12 7.74 -8.97
N TYR A 163 22.43 7.48 -9.06
CA TYR A 163 23.04 6.68 -10.12
C TYR A 163 22.42 5.28 -10.33
N ALA A 164 21.90 4.66 -9.27
CA ALA A 164 21.21 3.37 -9.35
C ALA A 164 19.82 3.43 -10.04
N ILE A 165 19.24 4.63 -10.19
CA ILE A 165 17.89 4.86 -10.72
C ILE A 165 18.00 5.28 -12.20
N ASN A 166 18.34 4.31 -13.05
CA ASN A 166 18.64 4.51 -14.48
C ASN A 166 17.84 3.57 -15.41
N PHE A 167 17.99 3.74 -16.72
CA PHE A 167 17.36 2.93 -17.78
C PHE A 167 18.29 1.84 -18.37
N ASN A 168 19.32 1.40 -17.64
CA ASN A 168 20.28 0.43 -18.19
C ASN A 168 19.70 -0.99 -18.25
N ASP A 169 18.87 -1.34 -17.27
CA ASP A 169 18.21 -2.64 -17.13
C ASP A 169 16.70 -2.48 -16.90
N PHE A 170 15.93 -3.53 -17.22
CA PHE A 170 14.47 -3.48 -17.10
C PHE A 170 14.00 -3.21 -15.66
N ALA A 171 14.64 -3.84 -14.66
CA ALA A 171 14.28 -3.63 -13.26
C ALA A 171 14.53 -2.18 -12.83
N SER A 172 15.67 -1.60 -13.20
CA SER A 172 16.02 -0.20 -12.93
C SER A 172 15.06 0.75 -13.64
N ALA A 173 14.70 0.46 -14.90
CA ALA A 173 13.72 1.24 -15.67
C ALA A 173 12.35 1.30 -14.97
N ILE A 174 11.88 0.18 -14.41
CA ILE A 174 10.64 0.16 -13.60
C ILE A 174 10.77 1.06 -12.37
N VAL A 175 11.93 1.06 -11.70
CA VAL A 175 12.19 1.94 -10.55
C VAL A 175 12.21 3.41 -10.97
N VAL A 176 12.80 3.77 -12.12
CA VAL A 176 12.75 5.15 -12.65
C VAL A 176 11.29 5.56 -12.89
N LEU A 177 10.54 4.75 -13.62
CA LEU A 177 9.13 5.03 -13.94
C LEU A 177 8.27 5.17 -12.67
N TRP A 178 8.51 4.34 -11.66
CA TRP A 178 7.89 4.46 -10.34
C TRP A 178 8.22 5.78 -9.65
N ASN A 179 9.50 6.17 -9.58
CA ASN A 179 9.92 7.43 -8.95
C ASN A 179 9.28 8.64 -9.64
N ILE A 180 9.21 8.63 -10.98
CA ILE A 180 8.60 9.72 -11.74
C ILE A 180 7.08 9.71 -11.62
N MET A 181 6.44 8.53 -11.51
CA MET A 181 4.99 8.41 -11.27
C MET A 181 4.57 9.05 -9.94
N ILE A 182 5.40 8.97 -8.90
CA ILE A 182 5.11 9.60 -7.60
C ILE A 182 5.15 11.14 -7.69
N VAL A 183 5.78 11.71 -8.72
CA VAL A 183 5.91 13.16 -8.94
C VAL A 183 6.76 13.88 -7.87
N ASN A 184 7.45 13.14 -7.01
CA ASN A 184 8.39 13.74 -6.06
C ASN A 184 9.79 13.85 -6.69
N ASN A 185 10.42 15.03 -6.61
CA ASN A 185 11.73 15.31 -7.21
C ASN A 185 11.88 14.95 -8.71
N TRP A 186 10.77 14.76 -9.44
CA TRP A 186 10.76 14.35 -10.83
C TRP A 186 11.52 15.31 -11.76
N HIS A 187 11.52 16.61 -11.43
CA HIS A 187 12.25 17.65 -12.15
C HIS A 187 13.78 17.42 -12.18
N VAL A 188 14.34 16.74 -11.17
CA VAL A 188 15.76 16.36 -11.14
C VAL A 188 16.07 15.37 -12.26
N PHE A 189 15.20 14.36 -12.45
CA PHE A 189 15.31 13.41 -13.57
C PHE A 189 15.19 14.11 -14.91
N LEU A 190 14.19 15.00 -15.08
CA LEU A 190 14.01 15.73 -16.33
C LEU A 190 15.23 16.59 -16.68
N ARG A 191 15.81 17.28 -15.69
CA ARG A 191 17.02 18.09 -15.92
C ARG A 191 18.22 17.22 -16.27
N ALA A 192 18.42 16.12 -15.55
CA ALA A 192 19.53 15.19 -15.80
C ALA A 192 19.48 14.61 -17.23
N TYR A 193 18.36 14.03 -17.64
CA TYR A 193 18.25 13.44 -18.99
C TYR A 193 18.21 14.50 -20.11
N ARG A 194 17.74 15.73 -19.82
CA ARG A 194 17.82 16.85 -20.75
C ARG A 194 19.28 17.24 -21.04
N GLU A 195 20.10 17.28 -20.00
CA GLU A 195 21.52 17.68 -20.08
C GLU A 195 22.40 16.55 -20.62
N LEU A 196 22.13 15.29 -20.25
CA LEU A 196 22.96 14.14 -20.63
C LEU A 196 22.65 13.57 -22.03
N VAL A 197 21.38 13.62 -22.48
CA VAL A 197 20.95 12.97 -23.73
C VAL A 197 20.57 14.01 -24.78
N SER A 198 19.47 14.72 -24.56
CA SER A 198 19.03 15.80 -25.44
C SER A 198 17.89 16.60 -24.81
N PRO A 199 17.66 17.86 -25.26
CA PRO A 199 16.50 18.64 -24.83
C PRO A 199 15.15 17.93 -25.09
N TRP A 200 15.09 17.09 -26.14
CA TRP A 200 13.89 16.35 -26.53
C TRP A 200 13.55 15.19 -25.60
N ALA A 201 14.49 14.73 -24.75
CA ALA A 201 14.25 13.70 -23.75
C ALA A 201 13.09 14.07 -22.80
N GLN A 202 12.86 15.36 -22.58
CA GLN A 202 11.75 15.85 -21.75
C GLN A 202 10.38 15.42 -22.28
N LEU A 203 10.22 15.25 -23.59
CA LEU A 203 8.95 14.82 -24.19
C LEU A 203 8.54 13.41 -23.72
N TYR A 204 9.51 12.50 -23.56
CA TYR A 204 9.25 11.17 -23.04
C TYR A 204 8.68 11.22 -21.62
N PHE A 205 9.28 12.03 -20.74
CA PHE A 205 8.82 12.16 -19.35
C PHE A 205 7.47 12.88 -19.24
N ILE A 206 7.21 13.87 -20.10
CA ILE A 206 5.91 14.54 -20.18
C ILE A 206 4.84 13.56 -20.67
N ALA A 207 5.14 12.74 -21.69
CA ALA A 207 4.22 11.72 -22.18
C ALA A 207 3.91 10.68 -21.09
N TRP A 208 4.92 10.20 -20.36
CA TRP A 208 4.73 9.31 -19.20
C TRP A 208 3.83 9.95 -18.14
N TYR A 209 4.08 11.22 -17.80
CA TYR A 209 3.28 11.94 -16.81
C TYR A 209 1.80 12.04 -17.22
N LEU A 210 1.52 12.40 -18.48
CA LEU A 210 0.15 12.49 -18.97
C LEU A 210 -0.56 11.14 -18.96
N VAL A 211 0.11 10.09 -19.47
CA VAL A 211 -0.51 8.76 -19.57
C VAL A 211 -0.65 8.11 -18.19
N CYS A 212 0.41 8.06 -17.39
CA CYS A 212 0.40 7.32 -16.14
C CYS A 212 -0.20 8.13 -14.98
N VAL A 213 0.27 9.36 -14.77
CA VAL A 213 -0.13 10.15 -13.59
C VAL A 213 -1.50 10.78 -13.81
N ILE A 214 -1.73 11.46 -14.93
CA ILE A 214 -2.99 12.16 -15.17
C ILE A 214 -4.11 11.21 -15.58
N ILE A 215 -3.86 10.25 -16.46
CA ILE A 215 -4.91 9.33 -16.92
C ILE A 215 -4.99 8.12 -15.99
N CYS A 216 -3.94 7.31 -15.88
CA CYS A 216 -4.04 6.01 -15.20
C CYS A 216 -4.31 6.12 -13.70
N LEU A 217 -3.59 6.99 -12.96
CA LEU A 217 -3.84 7.12 -11.52
C LEU A 217 -5.22 7.71 -11.22
N ASN A 218 -5.69 8.68 -11.99
CA ASN A 218 -7.03 9.23 -11.78
C ASN A 218 -8.13 8.22 -12.11
N VAL A 219 -7.97 7.43 -13.17
CA VAL A 219 -8.88 6.30 -13.46
C VAL A 219 -8.81 5.27 -12.34
N PHE A 220 -7.62 4.96 -11.82
CA PHE A 220 -7.45 4.03 -10.71
C PHE A 220 -8.15 4.52 -9.43
N ILE A 221 -8.01 5.80 -9.09
CA ILE A 221 -8.70 6.43 -7.96
C ILE A 221 -10.22 6.39 -8.17
N ALA A 222 -10.70 6.72 -9.37
CA ALA A 222 -12.13 6.67 -9.68
C ALA A 222 -12.72 5.26 -9.50
N LEU A 223 -12.00 4.22 -9.92
CA LEU A 223 -12.40 2.83 -9.74
C LEU A 223 -12.38 2.38 -8.27
N ILE A 224 -11.39 2.82 -7.50
CA ILE A 224 -11.37 2.59 -6.05
C ILE A 224 -12.58 3.22 -5.39
N LEU A 225 -12.90 4.47 -5.75
CA LEU A 225 -14.07 5.17 -5.24
C LEU A 225 -15.36 4.45 -5.63
N GLU A 226 -15.50 4.00 -6.88
CA GLU A 226 -16.65 3.22 -7.34
C GLU A 226 -16.78 1.90 -6.58
N ALA A 227 -15.68 1.19 -6.36
CA ALA A 227 -15.67 -0.04 -5.58
C ALA A 227 -16.06 0.19 -4.12
N PHE A 228 -15.59 1.30 -3.52
CA PHE A 228 -15.94 1.68 -2.15
C PHE A 228 -17.42 2.10 -2.03
N ILE A 229 -17.90 2.95 -2.93
CA ILE A 229 -19.30 3.40 -2.99
C ILE A 229 -20.24 2.20 -3.18
N THR A 230 -19.92 1.30 -4.10
CA THR A 230 -20.76 0.11 -4.35
C THR A 230 -20.87 -0.77 -3.12
N ARG A 231 -19.78 -0.96 -2.37
CA ARG A 231 -19.80 -1.71 -1.10
C ARG A 231 -20.59 -0.97 -0.02
N TRP A 232 -20.34 0.33 0.13
CA TRP A 232 -21.02 1.18 1.11
C TRP A 232 -22.54 1.20 0.87
N ASP A 233 -22.98 1.34 -0.38
CA ASP A 233 -24.40 1.33 -0.76
C ASP A 233 -25.04 -0.04 -0.53
N THR A 234 -24.28 -1.12 -0.68
CA THR A 234 -24.78 -2.48 -0.41
C THR A 234 -24.99 -2.70 1.09
N ASP A 235 -24.07 -2.22 1.93
CA ASP A 235 -24.12 -2.37 3.39
C ASP A 235 -25.16 -1.44 4.05
N ASN A 236 -25.39 -0.26 3.47
CA ASN A 236 -26.33 0.74 3.98
C ASN A 236 -27.75 0.67 3.38
N ARG A 237 -28.07 -0.33 2.55
CA ARG A 237 -29.45 -0.53 2.11
C ARG A 237 -30.29 -1.06 3.28
N PRO A 238 -31.32 -0.33 3.76
CA PRO A 238 -32.35 -0.95 4.57
C PRO A 238 -33.04 -2.03 3.72
N GLN A 239 -33.39 -3.17 4.34
CA GLN A 239 -34.14 -4.28 3.73
C GLN A 239 -35.58 -3.86 3.36
N GLN A 240 -35.75 -2.87 2.49
CA GLN A 240 -37.06 -2.43 2.04
C GLN A 240 -37.19 -2.56 0.53
N ASP A 241 -37.88 -3.64 0.17
CA ASP A 241 -38.59 -3.98 -1.05
C ASP A 241 -38.00 -3.52 -2.39
N ASP A 242 -37.62 -4.54 -3.16
CA ASP A 242 -37.42 -4.52 -4.60
C ASP A 242 -38.62 -3.85 -5.31
N THR A 243 -38.35 -3.01 -6.33
CA THR A 243 -38.86 -3.19 -7.72
C THR A 243 -38.72 -1.92 -8.59
N HIS A 244 -38.60 -0.69 -8.09
CA HIS A 244 -38.60 0.49 -9.00
C HIS A 244 -37.71 1.66 -8.56
N MET A 245 -36.39 1.64 -8.81
CA MET A 245 -35.62 2.92 -8.83
C MET A 245 -34.21 2.87 -9.44
N SER A 246 -33.94 2.12 -10.51
CA SER A 246 -32.59 2.07 -11.11
C SER A 246 -32.11 3.36 -11.82
N ARG A 247 -32.71 4.53 -11.57
CA ARG A 247 -32.32 5.78 -12.25
C ARG A 247 -32.29 7.07 -11.41
N LEU A 248 -32.47 7.03 -10.08
CA LEU A 248 -32.75 8.25 -9.32
C LEU A 248 -31.95 8.42 -8.01
N SER A 249 -30.65 8.10 -7.97
CA SER A 249 -29.84 8.22 -6.75
C SER A 249 -29.10 9.57 -6.63
N LEU A 250 -28.46 10.09 -7.69
CA LEU A 250 -27.64 11.30 -7.61
C LEU A 250 -28.47 12.58 -7.35
N HIS A 251 -29.66 12.69 -7.97
CA HIS A 251 -30.55 13.86 -7.78
C HIS A 251 -31.21 13.90 -6.39
N LYS A 252 -31.32 12.76 -5.70
CA LYS A 252 -31.93 12.71 -4.36
C LYS A 252 -30.97 13.18 -3.24
N ILE A 253 -29.67 13.02 -3.43
CA ILE A 253 -28.65 13.48 -2.48
C ILE A 253 -28.67 15.02 -2.42
N PHE A 254 -28.68 15.71 -3.56
CA PHE A 254 -28.78 17.17 -3.61
C PHE A 254 -30.15 17.73 -3.21
N ARG A 255 -31.21 16.92 -3.23
CA ARG A 255 -32.57 17.37 -2.86
C ARG A 255 -32.82 17.37 -1.35
N LYS A 256 -32.07 16.59 -0.56
CA LYS A 256 -32.25 16.54 0.90
C LYS A 256 -31.92 17.86 1.61
N ASP A 257 -31.04 18.68 1.03
CA ASP A 257 -30.65 19.96 1.61
C ASP A 257 -31.58 21.13 1.23
N PHE A 258 -32.52 20.92 0.30
CA PHE A 258 -33.48 21.93 -0.17
C PHE A 258 -34.92 21.45 -0.03
N GLN A 259 -35.27 20.85 1.11
CA GLN A 259 -36.67 20.61 1.44
C GLN A 259 -37.28 21.95 1.87
N GLU A 260 -38.01 22.60 0.95
CA GLU A 260 -38.73 23.85 1.23
C GLU A 260 -39.75 23.61 2.37
N PRO A 261 -39.69 24.38 3.48
CA PRO A 261 -40.52 24.12 4.64
C PRO A 261 -42.00 24.35 4.32
N THR A 262 -42.86 23.43 4.75
CA THR A 262 -44.32 23.52 4.57
C THR A 262 -44.87 24.75 5.29
N GLU A 263 -45.90 25.41 4.73
CA GLU A 263 -46.46 26.66 5.29
C GLU A 263 -46.86 26.55 6.78
N ASP A 264 -47.28 25.37 7.23
CA ASP A 264 -47.66 25.12 8.63
C ASP A 264 -46.46 25.16 9.60
N ASP A 265 -45.27 24.75 9.15
CA ASP A 265 -44.05 24.81 9.97
C ASP A 265 -43.50 26.23 10.03
N LEU A 266 -43.57 26.98 8.92
CA LEU A 266 -43.29 28.42 8.91
C LEU A 266 -44.24 29.18 9.84
N ARG A 267 -45.54 28.84 9.84
CA ARG A 267 -46.52 29.47 10.75
C ARG A 267 -46.21 29.20 12.21
N LYS A 268 -45.78 28.00 12.57
CA LYS A 268 -45.40 27.67 13.97
C LYS A 268 -44.16 28.45 14.40
N GLU A 269 -43.16 28.56 13.54
CA GLU A 269 -41.93 29.31 13.81
C GLU A 269 -42.22 30.82 13.97
N ILE A 270 -43.07 31.38 13.10
CA ILE A 270 -43.50 32.79 13.15
C ILE A 270 -44.33 33.08 14.41
N THR A 271 -45.14 32.13 14.88
CA THR A 271 -45.97 32.30 16.09
C THR A 271 -45.14 32.29 17.37
N PHE A 272 -43.99 31.60 17.37
CA PHE A 272 -43.10 31.49 18.53
C PHE A 272 -41.99 32.54 18.57
N HIS A 273 -41.88 33.41 17.55
CA HIS A 273 -40.86 34.44 17.51
C HIS A 273 -41.18 35.59 18.48
N GLU A 274 -40.23 35.84 19.40
CA GLU A 274 -40.33 36.78 20.54
C GLU A 274 -40.68 38.23 20.14
N TYR A 275 -40.45 38.62 18.88
CA TYR A 275 -40.68 39.98 18.37
C TYR A 275 -42.01 40.16 17.59
N LEU A 276 -42.75 39.09 17.31
CA LEU A 276 -43.98 39.14 16.49
C LEU A 276 -45.28 38.92 17.28
N GLY A 277 -45.19 38.53 18.55
CA GLY A 277 -46.34 38.16 19.40
C GLY A 277 -47.33 39.27 19.80
N ASN A 278 -47.14 40.52 19.36
CA ASN A 278 -47.94 41.68 19.83
C ASN A 278 -48.66 42.48 18.74
N SER A 279 -48.87 41.93 17.54
CA SER A 279 -49.71 42.60 16.53
C SER A 279 -51.00 41.82 16.25
N CYS A 280 -52.10 42.40 16.74
CA CYS A 280 -53.46 41.93 16.60
C CYS A 280 -53.87 41.87 15.12
N PHE A 281 -53.95 40.68 14.53
CA PHE A 281 -54.58 40.47 13.22
C PHE A 281 -55.90 39.74 13.42
N ARG A 282 -56.99 40.50 13.50
CA ARG A 282 -58.36 39.98 13.53
C ARG A 282 -58.73 39.59 12.09
N PRO A 283 -59.09 38.33 11.78
CA PRO A 283 -59.62 38.00 10.47
C PRO A 283 -60.94 38.74 10.29
N ARG A 284 -61.11 39.39 9.14
CA ARG A 284 -62.39 39.94 8.71
C ARG A 284 -63.05 38.84 7.89
N ASP A 285 -64.13 38.27 8.40
CA ASP A 285 -64.95 37.31 7.66
C ASP A 285 -65.46 37.98 6.38
N ILE A 286 -65.18 37.35 5.23
CA ILE A 286 -66.02 37.11 4.04
C ILE A 286 -65.26 36.11 3.15
#